data_AF-A0A9J6EFE9-F1
#
_entry.id   AF-A0A9J6EFE9-F1
#
_cell.length_a   1.000
_cell.length_b   1.000
_cell.length_c   1.000
_cell.angle_alpha   90.00
_cell.angle_beta   90.00
_cell.angle_gamma   90.00
#
_symmetry.space_group_name_H-M   'P 1'
#
loop_
_entity.id
_entity.type
_entity.pdbx_description
1 polymer ?
#
loop_
_entity_poly.entity_id
_entity_poly.type
_entity_poly.pdbx_seq_one_letter_code
_entity_poly.pdbx_strand_id
1 'polypeptide(L)'
;MIAPSRFQTLSQLKDASNSQPVDPITQGSSRSGLPSDTPPNGPTTTANQVSPHLFAENHVASKHTAMDDQESWTVVQNRKLPRPKPPTSPQPQTLFETMMLRPKGFNITQIPPYQFAYKLSPSLPQIKGSDIHCRLLNKSNLAVVDCYTEQAAHLLLNLDHLSIDEQIVQFNTYVALREGRIKGVVHRIEGLTEEQLMQGLTSSIHEIVSARPLGSSNTALITFNGSNLPEYVTFESVRFPVHKYRPKITSCLNCLGIGH
;
A
#
# COMPACT_ATOMS: atom_id res chain seq x y z
N MET A 1 9.67 -22.99 47.04
CA MET A 1 8.74 -22.82 48.19
C MET A 1 7.47 -22.15 47.69
N ILE A 2 6.39 -22.18 48.47
CA ILE A 2 5.04 -21.79 48.02
C ILE A 2 4.82 -20.28 48.18
N ALA A 3 4.17 -19.65 47.19
CA ALA A 3 3.70 -18.27 47.27
C ALA A 3 2.23 -18.23 47.76
N PRO A 4 1.84 -17.26 48.62
CA PRO A 4 0.45 -16.97 48.91
C PRO A 4 -0.07 -15.81 48.06
N SER A 5 -1.08 -16.09 47.22
CA SER A 5 -1.98 -15.06 46.67
C SER A 5 -2.85 -14.46 47.79
N ARG A 6 -3.30 -13.21 47.65
CA ARG A 6 -4.51 -12.76 48.34
C ARG A 6 -5.32 -11.72 47.57
N PHE A 7 -6.56 -12.08 47.27
CA PHE A 7 -7.61 -11.21 46.73
C PHE A 7 -8.03 -10.11 47.71
N GLN A 8 -8.21 -8.89 47.22
CA GLN A 8 -9.12 -7.85 47.74
C GLN A 8 -9.49 -6.91 46.57
N THR A 9 -10.66 -6.26 46.48
CA THR A 9 -12.04 -6.57 46.92
C THR A 9 -12.99 -5.79 45.99
N LEU A 10 -14.13 -6.36 45.60
CA LEU A 10 -15.16 -5.69 44.78
C LEU A 10 -16.00 -4.70 45.61
N SER A 11 -16.06 -3.42 45.23
CA SER A 11 -17.23 -2.56 45.51
C SER A 11 -17.21 -1.21 44.78
N GLN A 12 -18.37 -0.87 44.21
CA GLN A 12 -18.95 0.48 44.09
C GLN A 12 -18.13 1.58 43.37
N LEU A 13 -18.52 1.85 42.13
CA LEU A 13 -19.43 2.99 41.88
C LEU A 13 -20.41 2.63 40.76
N LYS A 14 -21.60 3.22 40.83
CA LYS A 14 -22.65 3.19 39.80
C LYS A 14 -22.85 4.63 39.29
N ASP A 15 -23.78 4.76 38.36
CA ASP A 15 -24.31 6.02 37.81
C ASP A 15 -23.37 6.67 36.77
N ALA A 16 -23.80 7.00 35.55
CA ALA A 16 -25.14 6.85 34.96
C ALA A 16 -25.10 6.61 33.44
N SER A 17 -25.99 5.73 32.96
CA SER A 17 -26.65 5.92 31.65
C SER A 17 -27.83 6.90 31.87
N ASN A 18 -28.45 7.53 30.86
CA ASN A 18 -28.73 7.01 29.54
C ASN A 18 -28.97 8.15 28.52
N SER A 19 -28.66 7.91 27.26
CA SER A 19 -29.02 8.78 26.13
C SER A 19 -30.28 8.27 25.42
N GLN A 20 -31.02 9.16 24.76
CA GLN A 20 -32.15 8.82 23.88
C GLN A 20 -31.91 9.35 22.45
N PRO A 21 -32.06 8.49 21.42
CA PRO A 21 -32.21 8.90 20.02
C PRO A 21 -33.52 8.35 19.37
N VAL A 22 -33.75 8.72 18.09
CA VAL A 22 -34.74 8.19 17.08
C VAL A 22 -36.25 8.37 17.40
N ASP A 23 -37.22 8.57 16.48
CA ASP A 23 -37.36 8.92 15.02
C ASP A 23 -38.88 9.22 14.74
N PRO A 24 -39.45 9.41 13.50
CA PRO A 24 -38.88 9.69 12.17
C PRO A 24 -39.53 10.81 11.30
N ILE A 25 -38.79 11.22 10.25
CA ILE A 25 -39.16 11.44 8.83
C ILE A 25 -40.66 11.56 8.43
N THR A 26 -41.05 12.58 7.63
CA THR A 26 -41.69 12.45 6.27
C THR A 26 -42.27 13.77 5.70
N GLN A 27 -41.80 14.19 4.51
CA GLN A 27 -42.47 14.94 3.40
C GLN A 27 -41.38 15.64 2.53
N GLY A 28 -41.45 15.77 1.20
CA GLY A 28 -42.32 15.14 0.18
C GLY A 28 -42.28 15.87 -1.18
N SER A 29 -42.27 15.13 -2.30
CA SER A 29 -42.49 15.62 -3.70
C SER A 29 -41.45 16.59 -4.32
N SER A 30 -41.32 16.80 -5.64
CA SER A 30 -41.64 16.04 -6.88
C SER A 30 -41.04 16.76 -8.12
N ARG A 31 -41.06 16.11 -9.31
CA ARG A 31 -40.87 16.69 -10.68
C ARG A 31 -39.46 17.20 -11.06
N SER A 32 -39.13 17.45 -12.34
CA SER A 32 -39.26 16.68 -13.62
C SER A 32 -38.74 17.54 -14.79
N GLY A 33 -37.92 17.00 -15.71
CA GLY A 33 -37.56 17.74 -16.94
C GLY A 33 -36.60 17.03 -17.91
N LEU A 34 -37.10 16.73 -19.11
CA LEU A 34 -36.33 16.62 -20.36
C LEU A 34 -36.63 17.87 -21.21
N PRO A 35 -35.78 18.22 -22.17
CA PRO A 35 -36.13 17.88 -23.57
C PRO A 35 -34.94 17.42 -24.44
N SER A 36 -35.25 17.06 -25.68
CA SER A 36 -34.33 16.62 -26.74
C SER A 36 -33.93 17.75 -27.70
N ASP A 37 -32.88 17.57 -28.52
CA ASP A 37 -32.92 17.61 -30.00
C ASP A 37 -31.53 17.81 -30.67
N THR A 38 -31.42 17.45 -31.96
CA THR A 38 -30.19 17.49 -32.83
C THR A 38 -30.57 17.43 -34.33
N PRO A 39 -29.66 17.64 -35.31
CA PRO A 39 -28.35 18.33 -35.29
C PRO A 39 -28.44 19.66 -36.12
N PRO A 40 -28.12 19.85 -37.43
CA PRO A 40 -27.24 19.18 -38.42
C PRO A 40 -26.14 20.11 -39.06
N ASN A 41 -25.47 19.61 -40.12
CA ASN A 41 -24.69 20.33 -41.16
C ASN A 41 -23.26 20.89 -40.87
N GLY A 42 -22.33 20.60 -41.79
CA GLY A 42 -21.05 21.31 -42.03
C GLY A 42 -21.04 21.82 -43.49
N PRO A 43 -19.99 21.66 -44.31
CA PRO A 43 -18.53 21.59 -44.03
C PRO A 43 -17.73 22.60 -44.91
N THR A 44 -16.44 22.88 -44.60
CA THR A 44 -15.59 23.71 -45.49
C THR A 44 -14.16 23.18 -45.61
N THR A 45 -13.63 23.21 -46.83
CA THR A 45 -12.29 22.74 -47.23
C THR A 45 -11.34 23.89 -47.52
N THR A 46 -10.07 23.77 -47.11
CA THR A 46 -8.96 24.31 -47.92
C THR A 46 -7.68 23.50 -47.71
N ALA A 47 -6.99 23.21 -48.81
CA ALA A 47 -5.60 22.78 -48.82
C ALA A 47 -4.74 23.90 -49.42
N ASN A 48 -3.43 23.87 -49.19
CA ASN A 48 -2.50 24.48 -50.13
C ASN A 48 -1.16 23.75 -50.13
N GLN A 49 -0.58 23.60 -51.32
CA GLN A 49 0.78 23.11 -51.53
C GLN A 49 1.71 24.31 -51.75
N VAL A 50 3.02 24.06 -51.86
CA VAL A 50 3.94 24.56 -52.92
C VAL A 50 5.40 24.51 -52.42
N SER A 51 6.25 23.88 -53.22
CA SER A 51 7.74 23.96 -53.24
C SER A 51 8.12 24.48 -54.66
N PRO A 52 9.38 24.68 -55.11
CA PRO A 52 10.65 24.02 -54.71
C PRO A 52 11.93 24.89 -54.87
N HIS A 53 13.09 24.24 -55.10
CA HIS A 53 14.34 24.75 -55.74
C HIS A 53 15.26 25.69 -54.89
N LEU A 54 16.60 25.74 -55.09
CA LEU A 54 17.61 24.81 -55.67
C LEU A 54 19.05 25.31 -55.34
N PHE A 55 20.09 24.48 -55.55
CA PHE A 55 21.52 24.82 -55.72
C PHE A 55 22.27 25.49 -54.52
N ALA A 56 23.60 25.46 -54.39
CA ALA A 56 24.67 24.74 -55.09
C ALA A 56 25.90 24.54 -54.15
N GLU A 57 26.86 23.70 -54.56
CA GLU A 57 28.18 23.54 -53.92
C GLU A 57 29.11 24.75 -54.15
N ASN A 58 30.16 24.88 -53.34
CA ASN A 58 31.46 25.40 -53.83
C ASN A 58 32.64 25.06 -52.90
N HIS A 59 33.73 24.58 -53.49
CA HIS A 59 35.05 24.40 -52.86
C HIS A 59 35.98 25.52 -53.35
N VAL A 60 36.64 26.26 -52.44
CA VAL A 60 37.89 26.99 -52.73
C VAL A 60 38.84 26.85 -51.54
N ALA A 61 40.12 26.65 -51.80
CA ALA A 61 41.17 26.54 -50.78
C ALA A 61 42.06 27.79 -50.73
N SER A 62 42.66 28.05 -49.57
CA SER A 62 43.77 29.00 -49.38
C SER A 62 44.87 28.33 -48.54
N LYS A 63 46.10 28.86 -48.61
CA LYS A 63 47.31 28.03 -48.53
C LYS A 63 48.49 28.74 -47.84
N HIS A 64 49.23 28.02 -47.00
CA HIS A 64 50.47 28.45 -46.31
C HIS A 64 50.24 29.58 -45.27
N THR A 65 51.07 29.79 -44.24
CA THR A 65 52.53 29.59 -44.11
C THR A 65 52.92 28.78 -42.87
N ALA A 66 54.12 28.17 -42.88
CA ALA A 66 54.66 27.39 -41.78
C ALA A 66 55.66 28.19 -40.91
N MET A 67 55.79 27.78 -39.66
CA MET A 67 56.99 27.98 -38.83
C MET A 67 57.32 26.65 -38.13
N ASP A 68 58.60 26.43 -37.83
CA ASP A 68 59.06 25.29 -37.05
C ASP A 68 58.51 25.31 -35.61
N ASP A 69 58.23 24.13 -35.07
CA ASP A 69 58.47 23.83 -33.65
C ASP A 69 58.83 22.34 -33.49
N GLN A 70 59.93 22.07 -32.78
CA GLN A 70 60.49 20.72 -32.62
C GLN A 70 59.94 20.01 -31.38
N GLU A 71 58.72 19.47 -31.44
CA GLU A 71 58.20 18.61 -30.37
C GLU A 71 58.45 17.11 -30.64
N SER A 72 59.25 16.51 -29.75
CA SER A 72 59.58 15.09 -29.78
C SER A 72 58.40 14.25 -29.27
N TRP A 73 57.70 13.59 -30.20
CA TRP A 73 56.58 12.68 -29.93
C TRP A 73 57.02 11.43 -29.15
N THR A 74 57.24 11.60 -27.85
CA THR A 74 57.45 10.49 -26.92
C THR A 74 56.16 9.69 -26.80
N VAL A 75 56.18 8.46 -27.31
CA VAL A 75 55.02 7.55 -27.29
C VAL A 75 54.71 7.15 -25.85
N VAL A 76 53.82 7.90 -25.20
CA VAL A 76 53.30 7.59 -23.87
C VAL A 76 52.54 6.27 -23.94
N GLN A 77 53.20 5.17 -23.56
CA GLN A 77 52.56 3.86 -23.45
C GLN A 77 51.44 3.95 -22.41
N ASN A 78 50.20 3.96 -22.90
CA ASN A 78 49.01 4.18 -22.12
C ASN A 78 48.71 2.95 -21.24
N ARG A 79 49.43 2.85 -20.11
CA ARG A 79 49.27 1.79 -19.12
C ARG A 79 47.84 1.83 -18.60
N LYS A 80 47.04 0.84 -18.99
CA LYS A 80 45.68 0.63 -18.47
C LYS A 80 45.74 0.54 -16.94
N LEU A 81 45.39 1.64 -16.28
CA LEU A 81 45.14 1.64 -14.84
C LEU A 81 44.09 0.55 -14.54
N PRO A 82 44.26 -0.27 -13.50
CA PRO A 82 43.22 -1.20 -13.08
C PRO A 82 41.93 -0.43 -12.88
N ARG A 83 40.82 -0.86 -13.50
CA ARG A 83 39.53 -0.26 -13.19
C ARG A 83 39.33 -0.35 -11.67
N PRO A 84 38.94 0.73 -10.97
CA PRO A 84 38.55 0.61 -9.58
C PRO A 84 37.47 -0.47 -9.50
N LYS A 85 37.60 -1.38 -8.54
CA LYS A 85 36.55 -2.37 -8.29
C LYS A 85 35.24 -1.60 -8.11
N PRO A 86 34.12 -2.04 -8.73
CA PRO A 86 32.83 -1.42 -8.41
C PRO A 86 32.65 -1.49 -6.89
N PRO A 87 32.09 -0.44 -6.26
CA PRO A 87 31.90 -0.44 -4.82
C PRO A 87 31.14 -1.69 -4.43
N THR A 88 31.64 -2.41 -3.41
CA THR A 88 30.99 -3.62 -2.89
C THR A 88 29.51 -3.33 -2.72
N SER A 89 28.65 -4.07 -3.43
CA SER A 89 27.21 -3.84 -3.40
C SER A 89 26.75 -3.80 -1.94
N PRO A 90 25.98 -2.78 -1.51
CA PRO A 90 25.49 -2.73 -0.13
C PRO A 90 24.81 -4.06 0.18
N GLN A 91 25.25 -4.69 1.27
CA GLN A 91 24.80 -6.02 1.65
C GLN A 91 23.27 -6.01 1.71
N PRO A 92 22.57 -6.95 1.03
CA PRO A 92 21.12 -6.87 0.85
C PRO A 92 20.45 -6.80 2.22
N GLN A 93 19.80 -5.67 2.49
CA GLN A 93 19.18 -5.42 3.78
C GLN A 93 18.12 -6.50 4.02
N THR A 94 18.20 -7.14 5.18
CA THR A 94 17.28 -8.20 5.56
C THR A 94 15.88 -7.62 5.70
N LEU A 95 14.97 -8.04 4.82
CA LEU A 95 13.56 -7.61 4.83
C LEU A 95 12.93 -7.89 6.20
N PHE A 96 12.64 -6.83 6.96
CA PHE A 96 11.99 -6.95 8.26
C PHE A 96 10.55 -7.43 8.07
N GLU A 97 9.75 -6.74 7.27
CA GLU A 97 8.35 -7.08 6.99
C GLU A 97 7.88 -6.47 5.66
N THR A 98 6.75 -6.91 5.12
CA THR A 98 6.10 -6.26 3.96
C THR A 98 4.72 -5.77 4.37
N MET A 99 4.42 -4.51 4.10
CA MET A 99 3.16 -3.85 4.40
C MET A 99 2.28 -3.76 3.15
N MET A 100 0.97 -3.86 3.33
CA MET A 100 -0.05 -3.79 2.29
C MET A 100 -0.96 -2.59 2.57
N LEU A 101 -0.83 -1.55 1.76
CA LEU A 101 -1.53 -0.27 1.91
C LEU A 101 -2.69 -0.22 0.91
N ARG A 102 -3.93 -0.37 1.40
CA ARG A 102 -5.15 -0.30 0.57
C ARG A 102 -5.85 1.06 0.71
N PRO A 103 -5.92 1.90 -0.34
CA PRO A 103 -6.73 3.11 -0.29
C PRO A 103 -8.23 2.80 -0.22
N LYS A 104 -9.01 3.69 0.39
CA LYS A 104 -10.48 3.72 0.34
C LYS A 104 -10.91 4.80 -0.66
N GLY A 105 -11.81 4.46 -1.59
CA GLY A 105 -12.40 5.43 -2.54
C GLY A 105 -11.49 6.04 -3.60
N PHE A 106 -10.16 5.82 -3.52
CA PHE A 106 -9.16 6.37 -4.44
C PHE A 106 -8.49 5.26 -5.26
N ASN A 107 -8.08 5.56 -6.50
CA ASN A 107 -7.38 4.61 -7.36
C ASN A 107 -5.87 4.90 -7.41
N ILE A 108 -5.08 4.07 -6.74
CA ILE A 108 -3.63 4.25 -6.62
C ILE A 108 -2.89 4.19 -7.96
N THR A 109 -3.49 3.62 -9.01
CA THR A 109 -2.87 3.56 -10.35
C THR A 109 -2.87 4.90 -11.08
N GLN A 110 -3.52 5.93 -10.52
CA GLN A 110 -3.39 7.32 -10.99
C GLN A 110 -2.04 7.92 -10.60
N ILE A 111 -1.38 7.38 -9.56
CA ILE A 111 -0.04 7.79 -9.15
C ILE A 111 1.01 7.03 -9.98
N PRO A 112 1.94 7.72 -10.67
CA PRO A 112 3.08 7.07 -11.29
C PRO A 112 3.91 6.30 -10.23
N PRO A 113 4.27 5.02 -10.43
CA PRO A 113 4.86 4.20 -9.36
C PRO A 113 6.11 4.78 -8.68
N TYR A 114 6.93 5.54 -9.42
CA TYR A 114 8.12 6.22 -8.88
C TYR A 114 7.79 7.42 -7.97
N GLN A 115 6.58 7.99 -8.06
CA GLN A 115 6.15 9.10 -7.21
C GLN A 115 5.53 8.64 -5.89
N PHE A 116 5.07 7.38 -5.76
CA PHE A 116 4.37 6.93 -4.56
C PHE A 116 5.20 7.09 -3.28
N ALA A 117 6.48 6.70 -3.30
CA ALA A 117 7.37 6.88 -2.15
C ALA A 117 7.66 8.37 -1.82
N TYR A 118 7.60 9.25 -2.83
CA TYR A 118 7.72 10.70 -2.65
C TYR A 118 6.44 11.34 -2.11
N LYS A 119 5.26 10.82 -2.44
CA LYS A 119 3.99 11.21 -1.81
C LYS A 119 3.87 10.70 -0.37
N LEU A 120 4.55 9.60 -0.05
CA LEU A 120 4.53 8.95 1.27
C LEU A 120 5.40 9.67 2.32
N SER A 121 6.55 10.22 1.92
CA SER A 121 7.53 10.79 2.86
C SER A 121 7.10 12.04 3.63
N PRO A 122 6.19 12.93 3.17
CA PRO A 122 5.70 14.05 3.99
C PRO A 122 4.84 13.61 5.17
N SER A 123 4.08 12.49 5.02
CA SER A 123 3.29 11.92 6.11
C SER A 123 4.13 11.11 7.10
N LEU A 124 5.23 10.47 6.63
CA LEU A 124 6.10 9.63 7.44
C LEU A 124 7.58 10.08 7.36
N PRO A 125 7.93 11.33 7.75
CA PRO A 125 9.26 11.91 7.54
C PRO A 125 10.38 11.26 8.37
N GLN A 126 10.05 10.35 9.28
CA GLN A 126 11.01 9.55 10.05
C GLN A 126 11.55 8.36 9.24
N ILE A 127 10.85 7.94 8.18
CA ILE A 127 11.25 6.84 7.29
C ILE A 127 12.20 7.38 6.22
N LYS A 128 13.41 6.84 6.14
CA LYS A 128 14.38 7.20 5.08
C LYS A 128 14.10 6.38 3.82
N GLY A 129 14.55 6.88 2.67
CA GLY A 129 14.43 6.17 1.39
C GLY A 129 15.19 4.83 1.32
N SER A 130 16.07 4.53 2.29
CA SER A 130 16.69 3.21 2.49
C SER A 130 15.78 2.21 3.20
N ASP A 131 14.86 2.70 4.03
CA ASP A 131 14.19 1.89 5.05
C ASP A 131 12.96 1.16 4.46
N ILE A 132 12.55 1.55 3.25
CA ILE A 132 11.40 1.01 2.52
C ILE A 132 11.66 0.87 1.01
N HIS A 133 10.98 -0.10 0.38
CA HIS A 133 10.88 -0.23 -1.08
C HIS A 133 9.42 -0.43 -1.51
N CYS A 134 8.91 0.47 -2.35
CA CYS A 134 7.50 0.54 -2.73
C CYS A 134 7.22 -0.09 -4.11
N ARG A 135 6.09 -0.81 -4.24
CA ARG A 135 5.53 -1.31 -5.51
C ARG A 135 4.02 -1.07 -5.56
N LEU A 136 3.49 -0.66 -6.71
CA LEU A 136 2.03 -0.56 -6.93
C LEU A 136 1.53 -1.82 -7.66
N LEU A 137 0.44 -2.41 -7.15
CA LEU A 137 -0.23 -3.56 -7.76
C LEU A 137 -1.54 -3.12 -8.42
N ASN A 138 -1.43 -2.73 -9.69
CA ASN A 138 -2.53 -2.10 -10.43
C ASN A 138 -3.81 -2.94 -10.47
N LYS A 139 -3.70 -4.27 -10.61
CA LYS A 139 -4.86 -5.19 -10.67
C LYS A 139 -5.65 -5.29 -9.35
N SER A 140 -5.10 -4.86 -8.22
CA SER A 140 -5.71 -5.01 -6.90
C SER A 140 -5.87 -3.70 -6.12
N ASN A 141 -5.58 -2.56 -6.76
CA ASN A 141 -5.58 -1.20 -6.19
C ASN A 141 -4.89 -1.19 -4.80
N LEU A 142 -3.61 -1.53 -4.77
CA LEU A 142 -2.86 -1.78 -3.55
C LEU A 142 -1.40 -1.32 -3.70
N ALA A 143 -0.88 -0.59 -2.71
CA ALA A 143 0.55 -0.40 -2.54
C ALA A 143 1.13 -1.51 -1.67
N VAL A 144 2.32 -1.99 -2.04
CA VAL A 144 3.11 -2.97 -1.31
C VAL A 144 4.41 -2.30 -0.92
N VAL A 145 4.69 -2.24 0.38
CA VAL A 145 5.89 -1.56 0.91
C VAL A 145 6.71 -2.57 1.68
N ASP A 146 7.78 -3.04 1.07
CA ASP A 146 8.81 -3.83 1.76
C ASP A 146 9.53 -2.91 2.74
N CYS A 147 9.61 -3.31 4.01
CA CYS A 147 10.21 -2.54 5.09
C CYS A 147 11.47 -3.25 5.59
N TYR A 148 12.58 -2.52 5.68
CA TYR A 148 13.87 -3.02 6.16
C TYR A 148 14.15 -2.67 7.63
N THR A 149 13.29 -1.87 8.26
CA THR A 149 13.33 -1.54 9.69
C THR A 149 11.98 -1.77 10.36
N GLU A 150 12.01 -2.13 11.63
CA GLU A 150 10.83 -2.24 12.49
C GLU A 150 10.10 -0.89 12.61
N GLN A 151 10.84 0.21 12.74
CA GLN A 151 10.30 1.56 12.82
C GLN A 151 9.47 1.91 11.57
N ALA A 152 9.93 1.56 10.37
CA ALA A 152 9.18 1.79 9.14
C ALA A 152 7.89 0.96 9.09
N ALA A 153 7.96 -0.32 9.46
CA ALA A 153 6.78 -1.20 9.52
C ALA A 153 5.73 -0.70 10.54
N HIS A 154 6.17 -0.29 11.74
CA HIS A 154 5.28 0.25 12.77
C HIS A 154 4.63 1.57 12.34
N LEU A 155 5.41 2.51 11.77
CA LEU A 155 4.88 3.78 11.26
C LEU A 155 3.88 3.58 10.11
N LEU A 156 4.13 2.62 9.22
CA LEU A 156 3.21 2.28 8.15
C LEU A 156 1.95 1.56 8.65
N LEU A 157 2.06 0.68 9.65
CA LEU A 157 0.89 0.00 10.22
C LEU A 157 -0.13 1.01 10.81
N ASN A 158 0.39 2.08 11.41
CA ASN A 158 -0.42 3.18 11.96
C ASN A 158 -0.82 4.24 10.92
N LEU A 159 -0.51 4.06 9.62
CA LEU A 159 -0.89 5.01 8.56
C LEU A 159 -2.37 4.82 8.17
N ASP A 160 -3.21 5.76 8.61
CA ASP A 160 -4.65 5.82 8.39
C ASP A 160 -5.04 6.71 7.18
N HIS A 161 -4.26 7.75 6.88
CA HIS A 161 -4.48 8.64 5.73
C HIS A 161 -3.18 9.20 5.12
N LEU A 162 -3.26 9.63 3.86
CA LEU A 162 -2.19 10.33 3.13
C LEU A 162 -2.76 11.53 2.37
N SER A 163 -1.97 12.58 2.17
CA SER A 163 -2.30 13.66 1.23
C SER A 163 -1.71 13.35 -0.15
N ILE A 164 -2.58 13.18 -1.15
CA ILE A 164 -2.22 12.85 -2.53
C ILE A 164 -2.89 13.89 -3.43
N ASP A 165 -2.08 14.80 -3.99
CA ASP A 165 -2.51 15.78 -4.99
C ASP A 165 -3.78 16.54 -4.54
N GLU A 166 -3.66 17.18 -3.37
CA GLU A 166 -4.69 17.95 -2.65
C GLU A 166 -5.86 17.11 -2.07
N GLN A 167 -5.98 15.82 -2.40
CA GLN A 167 -6.95 14.91 -1.80
C GLN A 167 -6.40 14.19 -0.56
N ILE A 168 -7.15 14.19 0.54
CA ILE A 168 -6.91 13.29 1.68
C ILE A 168 -7.47 11.90 1.33
N VAL A 169 -6.58 10.91 1.20
CA VAL A 169 -6.90 9.52 0.89
C VAL A 169 -6.75 8.67 2.14
N GLN A 170 -7.84 8.08 2.64
CA GLN A 170 -7.76 7.10 3.72
C GLN A 170 -7.17 5.78 3.24
N PHE A 171 -6.36 5.15 4.08
CA PHE A 171 -5.81 3.81 3.87
C PHE A 171 -6.36 2.81 4.89
N ASN A 172 -6.25 1.53 4.54
CA ASN A 172 -6.31 0.39 5.44
C ASN A 172 -4.99 -0.34 5.25
N THR A 173 -4.08 -0.16 6.21
CA THR A 173 -2.74 -0.72 6.16
C THR A 173 -2.68 -2.00 7.00
N TYR A 174 -2.09 -3.05 6.46
CA TYR A 174 -1.93 -4.31 7.17
C TYR A 174 -0.67 -5.08 6.76
N VAL A 175 -0.14 -5.87 7.68
CA VAL A 175 0.99 -6.76 7.45
C VAL A 175 0.66 -7.81 6.38
N ALA A 176 1.59 -8.04 5.45
CA ALA A 176 1.49 -9.11 4.46
C ALA A 176 1.55 -10.50 5.10
N LEU A 177 0.84 -11.46 4.49
CA LEU A 177 1.08 -12.87 4.76
C LEU A 177 2.45 -13.25 4.18
N ARG A 178 3.45 -13.35 5.07
CA ARG A 178 4.73 -14.00 4.77
C ARG A 178 4.54 -15.52 4.72
N GLU A 179 5.49 -16.22 4.13
CA GLU A 179 5.60 -17.67 4.31
C GLU A 179 5.72 -18.01 5.79
N GLY A 180 5.16 -19.16 6.20
CA GLY A 180 5.09 -19.53 7.61
C GLY A 180 4.05 -18.76 8.44
N ARG A 181 3.13 -17.98 7.82
CA ARG A 181 1.93 -17.43 8.48
C ARG A 181 0.64 -17.94 7.84
N ILE A 182 -0.41 -18.12 8.64
CA ILE A 182 -1.73 -18.61 8.19
C ILE A 182 -2.88 -17.77 8.77
N LYS A 183 -4.01 -17.69 8.05
CA LYS A 183 -5.23 -17.02 8.54
C LYS A 183 -6.33 -18.00 8.94
N GLY A 184 -6.81 -17.83 10.17
CA GLY A 184 -7.98 -18.48 10.73
C GLY A 184 -9.14 -17.52 10.93
N VAL A 185 -10.32 -18.11 11.15
CA VAL A 185 -11.58 -17.42 11.39
C VAL A 185 -12.20 -18.03 12.64
N VAL A 186 -12.60 -17.18 13.58
CA VAL A 186 -13.31 -17.58 14.80
C VAL A 186 -14.69 -16.96 14.78
N HIS A 187 -15.73 -17.77 14.98
CA HIS A 187 -17.13 -17.32 15.00
C HIS A 187 -17.65 -17.19 16.45
N ARG A 188 -18.74 -16.42 16.63
CA ARG A 188 -19.38 -16.14 17.93
C ARG A 188 -18.48 -15.38 18.91
N ILE A 189 -17.64 -14.51 18.36
CA ILE A 189 -16.85 -13.53 19.10
C ILE A 189 -17.35 -12.15 18.67
N GLU A 190 -17.96 -11.42 19.59
CA GLU A 190 -18.91 -10.33 19.28
C GLU A 190 -18.55 -9.07 20.07
N GLY A 191 -18.77 -7.89 19.47
CA GLY A 191 -18.56 -6.60 20.14
C GLY A 191 -17.11 -6.19 20.44
N LEU A 192 -16.12 -7.06 20.24
CA LEU A 192 -14.71 -6.77 20.54
C LEU A 192 -14.02 -5.92 19.47
N THR A 193 -13.09 -5.06 19.89
CA THR A 193 -12.17 -4.32 19.00
C THR A 193 -10.92 -5.13 18.61
N GLU A 194 -10.11 -4.64 17.67
CA GLU A 194 -8.82 -5.26 17.30
C GLU A 194 -7.84 -5.29 18.48
N GLU A 195 -7.84 -4.26 19.33
CA GLU A 195 -7.01 -4.19 20.55
C GLU A 195 -7.47 -5.20 21.61
N GLN A 196 -8.79 -5.33 21.84
CA GLN A 196 -9.35 -6.29 22.78
C GLN A 196 -9.12 -7.74 22.32
N LEU A 197 -9.26 -8.00 21.02
CA LEU A 197 -8.92 -9.29 20.42
C LEU A 197 -7.43 -9.61 20.60
N MET A 198 -6.53 -8.66 20.30
CA MET A 198 -5.09 -8.85 20.45
C MET A 198 -4.62 -9.03 21.90
N GLN A 199 -5.28 -8.41 22.88
CA GLN A 199 -4.93 -8.56 24.30
C GLN A 199 -5.52 -9.82 24.95
N GLY A 200 -6.73 -10.23 24.55
CA GLY A 200 -7.45 -11.34 25.18
C GLY A 200 -7.30 -12.70 24.50
N LEU A 201 -6.94 -12.76 23.22
CA LEU A 201 -6.77 -14.02 22.50
C LEU A 201 -5.41 -14.65 22.75
N THR A 202 -5.42 -15.96 23.02
CA THR A 202 -4.23 -16.79 23.17
C THR A 202 -4.33 -18.08 22.37
N SER A 203 -3.19 -18.66 22.01
CA SER A 203 -3.07 -19.90 21.24
C SER A 203 -1.89 -20.70 21.78
N SER A 204 -2.07 -22.00 21.97
CA SER A 204 -1.04 -22.89 22.53
C SER A 204 -0.13 -23.53 21.48
N ILE A 205 -0.33 -23.22 20.20
CA ILE A 205 0.37 -23.87 19.07
C ILE A 205 1.20 -22.86 18.28
N HIS A 206 0.62 -21.70 17.98
CA HIS A 206 1.25 -20.63 17.20
C HIS A 206 0.88 -19.26 17.78
N GLU A 207 1.86 -18.37 17.86
CA GLU A 207 1.71 -16.97 18.24
C GLU A 207 0.66 -16.26 17.35
N ILE A 208 -0.08 -15.31 17.93
CA ILE A 208 -1.07 -14.49 17.21
C ILE A 208 -0.40 -13.17 16.80
N VAL A 209 -0.32 -12.94 15.48
CA VAL A 209 0.35 -11.77 14.87
C VAL A 209 -0.63 -10.62 14.65
N SER A 210 -1.90 -10.93 14.41
CA SER A 210 -2.99 -9.96 14.31
C SER A 210 -4.33 -10.66 14.52
N ALA A 211 -5.30 -9.99 15.16
CA ALA A 211 -6.64 -10.52 15.39
C ALA A 211 -7.66 -9.38 15.37
N ARG A 212 -8.62 -9.40 14.44
CA ARG A 212 -9.54 -8.27 14.22
C ARG A 212 -10.94 -8.68 13.80
N PRO A 213 -11.98 -7.84 13.98
CA PRO A 213 -13.33 -8.13 13.54
C PRO A 213 -13.42 -8.26 12.01
N LEU A 214 -14.30 -9.13 11.52
CA LEU A 214 -14.50 -9.40 10.10
C LEU A 214 -15.85 -8.82 9.62
N GLY A 215 -15.85 -7.52 9.33
CA GLY A 215 -17.05 -6.77 8.95
C GLY A 215 -18.01 -6.60 10.12
N SER A 216 -19.31 -6.50 9.83
CA SER A 216 -20.39 -6.46 10.83
C SER A 216 -20.81 -7.84 11.34
N SER A 217 -20.01 -8.89 11.08
CA SER A 217 -20.33 -10.25 11.52
C SER A 217 -19.63 -10.60 12.83
N ASN A 218 -20.28 -11.44 13.63
CA ASN A 218 -19.82 -11.89 14.95
C ASN A 218 -18.67 -12.90 14.79
N THR A 219 -17.55 -12.43 14.25
CA THR A 219 -16.47 -13.23 13.69
C THR A 219 -15.17 -12.43 13.65
N ALA A 220 -14.09 -13.01 14.16
CA ALA A 220 -12.74 -12.45 14.07
C ALA A 220 -11.91 -13.17 12.98
N LEU A 221 -11.08 -12.40 12.28
CA LEU A 221 -10.00 -12.88 11.41
C LEU A 221 -8.69 -12.82 12.19
N ILE A 222 -8.03 -13.97 12.35
CA ILE A 222 -6.79 -14.12 13.13
C ILE A 222 -5.66 -14.56 12.20
N THR A 223 -4.48 -13.94 12.31
CA THR A 223 -3.25 -14.35 11.63
C THR A 223 -2.30 -14.98 12.65
N PHE A 224 -1.87 -16.21 12.39
CA PHE A 224 -0.95 -16.96 13.25
C PHE A 224 0.46 -17.01 12.67
N ASN A 225 1.47 -17.04 13.55
CA ASN A 225 2.87 -17.31 13.21
C ASN A 225 3.11 -18.82 13.13
N GLY A 226 2.56 -19.43 12.07
CA GLY A 226 2.72 -20.85 11.76
C GLY A 226 2.17 -21.22 10.38
N SER A 227 2.63 -22.36 9.86
CA SER A 227 2.20 -22.92 8.57
C SER A 227 0.90 -23.73 8.66
N ASN A 228 0.59 -24.27 9.84
CA ASN A 228 -0.61 -25.04 10.11
C ASN A 228 -1.63 -24.21 10.91
N LEU A 229 -2.91 -24.53 10.77
CA LEU A 229 -3.95 -23.82 11.53
C LEU A 229 -4.10 -24.47 12.92
N PRO A 230 -4.06 -23.70 14.03
CA PRO A 230 -4.46 -24.23 15.34
C PRO A 230 -5.93 -24.65 15.31
N GLU A 231 -6.32 -25.70 16.06
CA GLU A 231 -7.72 -26.13 16.11
C GLU A 231 -8.58 -25.17 16.95
N TYR A 232 -7.99 -24.60 18.02
CA TYR A 232 -8.65 -23.65 18.94
C TYR A 232 -7.75 -22.46 19.27
N VAL A 233 -8.40 -21.34 19.59
CA VAL A 233 -7.84 -20.24 20.41
C VAL A 233 -8.60 -20.16 21.73
N THR A 234 -8.03 -19.49 22.73
CA THR A 234 -8.68 -19.23 24.02
C THR A 234 -8.84 -17.73 24.24
N PHE A 235 -10.04 -17.29 24.62
CA PHE A 235 -10.36 -15.92 25.04
C PHE A 235 -11.13 -16.01 26.36
N GLU A 236 -10.72 -15.26 27.39
CA GLU A 236 -11.35 -15.28 28.73
C GLU A 236 -11.60 -16.71 29.29
N SER A 237 -10.60 -17.59 29.12
CA SER A 237 -10.65 -19.03 29.46
C SER A 237 -11.63 -19.90 28.64
N VAL A 238 -12.41 -19.33 27.72
CA VAL A 238 -13.29 -20.06 26.79
C VAL A 238 -12.52 -20.42 25.51
N ARG A 239 -12.63 -21.69 25.06
CA ARG A 239 -12.03 -22.14 23.80
C ARG A 239 -12.99 -21.94 22.62
N PHE A 240 -12.47 -21.33 21.55
CA PHE A 240 -13.20 -21.11 20.31
C PHE A 240 -12.55 -21.87 19.16
N PRO A 241 -13.31 -22.62 18.33
CA PRO A 241 -12.76 -23.33 17.18
C PRO A 241 -12.31 -22.36 16.11
N VAL A 242 -11.19 -22.68 15.45
CA VAL A 242 -10.62 -21.88 14.37
C VAL A 242 -10.86 -22.58 13.03
N HIS A 243 -11.52 -21.88 12.11
CA HIS A 243 -11.80 -22.37 10.76
C HIS A 243 -10.84 -21.72 9.75
N LYS A 244 -10.44 -22.46 8.71
CA LYS A 244 -9.51 -21.93 7.70
C LYS A 244 -10.13 -20.75 6.96
N TYR A 245 -9.46 -19.59 6.96
CA TYR A 245 -9.95 -18.43 6.20
C TYR A 245 -10.02 -18.76 4.71
N ARG A 246 -11.23 -18.69 4.16
CA ARG A 246 -11.51 -18.70 2.73
C ARG A 246 -12.01 -17.30 2.37
N PRO A 247 -11.28 -16.51 1.58
CA PRO A 247 -11.81 -15.25 1.06
C PRO A 247 -13.08 -15.55 0.27
N LYS A 248 -14.24 -15.08 0.76
CA LYS A 248 -15.47 -15.14 -0.05
C LYS A 248 -15.26 -14.17 -1.21
N ILE A 249 -15.27 -14.68 -2.44
CA ILE A 249 -15.04 -13.86 -3.63
C ILE A 249 -16.17 -12.83 -3.69
N THR A 250 -15.85 -11.54 -3.57
CA THR A 250 -16.86 -10.48 -3.47
C THR A 250 -17.40 -10.05 -4.83
N SER A 251 -16.79 -10.49 -5.93
CA SER A 251 -17.26 -10.28 -7.30
C SER A 251 -17.37 -11.61 -8.04
N CYS A 252 -18.51 -11.87 -8.66
CA CYS A 252 -18.72 -13.04 -9.51
C CYS A 252 -17.74 -13.00 -10.70
N LEU A 253 -16.95 -14.05 -10.91
CA LEU A 253 -15.94 -14.07 -11.99
C LEU A 253 -16.53 -14.06 -13.41
N ASN A 254 -17.84 -14.28 -13.56
CA ASN A 254 -18.54 -14.32 -14.84
C ASN A 254 -19.18 -12.96 -15.24
N CYS A 255 -19.57 -12.12 -14.28
CA CYS A 255 -20.26 -10.84 -14.55
C CYS A 255 -19.71 -9.64 -13.74
N LEU A 256 -18.71 -9.87 -12.88
CA LEU A 256 -18.07 -8.91 -11.97
C LEU A 256 -18.98 -8.27 -10.90
N GLY A 257 -20.28 -8.55 -10.91
CA GLY A 257 -21.25 -8.09 -9.91
C GLY A 257 -21.02 -8.67 -8.52
N ILE A 258 -21.47 -7.94 -7.49
CA ILE A 258 -21.27 -8.27 -6.07
C ILE A 258 -22.46 -9.09 -5.55
N GLY A 259 -22.19 -10.05 -4.65
CA GLY A 259 -23.19 -10.59 -3.72
C GLY A 259 -23.97 -11.84 -4.15
N HIS A 260 -23.60 -12.48 -5.26
CA HIS A 260 -24.16 -13.77 -5.72
C HIS A 260 -23.04 -14.75 -6.07
#